data_AF-A0A6G3X1I7-F1
#
_entry.id   AF-A0A6G3X1I7-F1
#
_cell.length_a   1.000
_cell.length_b   1.000
_cell.length_c   1.000
_cell.angle_alpha   90.00
_cell.angle_beta   90.00
_cell.angle_gamma   90.00
#
_symmetry.space_group_name_H-M   'P 1'
#
loop_
_entity.id
_entity.type
_entity.pdbx_description
1 polymer ?
#
loop_
_entity_poly.entity_id
_entity_poly.type
_entity_poly.pdbx_seq_one_letter_code
_entity_poly.pdbx_strand_id
1 'polypeptide(L)'
;TPCNDKPFGPIKVPDGRIFVMGDHRQNSLDSRYHQELPGQGTVSTDEVVGRAVVVAWPLGRWATLPVPDTFDQPGLNAAAAMAPAALGVAGAVPLVLWRRRRLTAGRTAG
;
A
#
# COMPACT_ATOMS: atom_id res chain seq x y z
N THR A 1 -27.25 -15.27 19.18
CA THR A 1 -27.18 -14.09 18.30
C THR A 1 -25.77 -13.55 18.41
N PRO A 2 -25.01 -13.27 17.34
CA PRO A 2 -23.74 -12.56 17.50
C PRO A 2 -24.04 -11.22 18.18
N CYS A 3 -23.45 -11.02 19.35
CA CYS A 3 -23.85 -9.98 20.29
C CYS A 3 -23.21 -8.64 19.90
N ASN A 4 -24.06 -7.66 19.55
CA ASN A 4 -23.82 -6.21 19.51
C ASN A 4 -23.35 -5.55 18.19
N ASP A 5 -23.61 -6.16 17.04
CA ASP A 5 -23.39 -5.47 15.75
C ASP A 5 -24.52 -4.45 15.49
N LYS A 6 -24.33 -3.20 15.90
CA LYS A 6 -25.10 -2.09 15.31
C LYS A 6 -24.78 -2.06 13.81
N PRO A 7 -25.79 -2.09 12.93
CA PRO A 7 -25.55 -1.95 11.51
C PRO A 7 -24.79 -0.66 11.21
N PHE A 8 -23.71 -0.77 10.44
CA PHE A 8 -22.96 0.36 9.90
C PHE A 8 -22.88 0.16 8.38
N GLY A 9 -23.50 1.05 7.62
CA GLY A 9 -23.45 0.98 6.16
C GLY A 9 -24.56 0.16 5.47
N PRO A 10 -24.52 0.12 4.13
CA PRO A 10 -23.33 0.16 3.28
C PRO A 10 -22.56 1.49 3.26
N ILE A 11 -21.22 1.41 3.29
CA ILE A 11 -20.30 2.57 3.23
C ILE A 11 -19.54 2.52 1.90
N LYS A 12 -19.58 3.63 1.15
CA LYS A 12 -18.75 3.81 -0.05
C LYS A 12 -17.50 4.61 0.32
N VAL A 13 -16.34 3.97 0.25
CA VAL A 13 -15.06 4.61 0.55
C VAL A 13 -14.65 5.48 -0.64
N PRO A 14 -14.40 6.80 -0.44
CA PRO A 14 -13.89 7.67 -1.50
C PRO A 14 -12.47 7.28 -1.92
N ASP A 15 -12.09 7.68 -3.14
CA ASP A 15 -10.71 7.53 -3.61
C ASP A 15 -9.73 8.26 -2.69
N GLY A 16 -8.53 7.69 -2.49
CA GLY A 16 -7.51 8.25 -1.60
C GLY A 16 -7.85 8.16 -0.11
N ARG A 17 -8.84 7.36 0.28
CA ARG A 17 -9.18 7.12 1.69
C ARG A 17 -9.33 5.62 1.98
N ILE A 18 -9.24 5.27 3.26
CA ILE A 18 -9.39 3.90 3.76
C ILE A 18 -10.40 3.84 4.91
N PHE A 19 -11.16 2.75 4.95
CA PHE A 19 -12.02 2.41 6.08
C PHE A 19 -11.34 1.32 6.90
N VAL A 20 -11.03 1.60 8.17
CA VAL A 20 -10.24 0.71 9.03
C VAL A 20 -11.11 0.07 10.09
N MET A 21 -10.80 -1.16 10.44
CA MET A 21 -11.47 -1.91 11.51
C MET A 21 -10.44 -2.62 12.36
N GLY A 22 -10.60 -2.53 13.68
CA GLY A 22 -9.80 -3.31 14.62
C GLY A 22 -10.09 -4.81 14.47
N ASP A 23 -9.12 -5.64 14.82
CA ASP A 23 -9.28 -7.09 14.89
C ASP A 23 -10.23 -7.51 16.04
N HIS A 24 -10.13 -6.85 17.19
CA HIS A 24 -11.06 -6.98 18.31
C HIS A 24 -12.32 -6.14 18.07
N ARG A 25 -13.21 -6.66 17.21
CA ARG A 25 -14.40 -5.95 16.70
C ARG A 25 -15.29 -5.31 17.76
N GLN A 26 -15.40 -5.94 18.94
CA GLN A 26 -16.27 -5.50 20.04
C GLN A 26 -15.63 -4.44 20.95
N ASN A 27 -14.31 -4.21 20.81
CA ASN A 27 -13.56 -3.29 21.66
C ASN A 27 -12.63 -2.41 20.81
N SER A 28 -13.18 -1.87 19.74
CA SER A 28 -12.45 -1.04 18.78
C SER A 28 -13.30 0.17 18.41
N LEU A 29 -12.81 1.36 18.77
CA LEU A 29 -13.37 2.63 18.33
C LEU A 29 -12.81 2.97 16.94
N ASP A 30 -13.12 2.13 15.96
CA ASP A 30 -12.63 2.30 14.59
C ASP A 30 -13.57 3.17 13.74
N SER A 31 -13.41 3.12 12.41
CA SER A 31 -14.19 3.92 11.46
C SER A 31 -15.71 3.80 11.64
N ARG A 32 -16.20 2.65 12.15
CA ARG A 32 -17.63 2.40 12.39
C ARG A 32 -18.23 3.38 13.39
N TYR A 33 -17.45 3.82 14.37
CA TYR A 33 -17.88 4.67 15.48
C TYR A 33 -17.61 6.16 15.26
N HIS A 34 -16.97 6.53 14.14
CA HIS A 34 -16.52 7.90 13.84
C HIS A 34 -17.14 8.46 12.55
N GLN A 35 -18.31 7.95 12.15
CA GLN A 35 -18.97 8.32 10.88
C GLN A 35 -19.47 9.76 10.86
N GLU A 36 -19.61 10.39 12.02
CA GLU A 36 -19.97 11.79 12.22
C GLU A 36 -18.79 12.75 11.98
N LEU A 37 -17.55 12.25 11.94
CA LEU A 37 -16.37 13.06 11.67
C LEU A 37 -16.20 13.38 10.17
N PRO A 38 -15.45 14.44 9.82
CA PRO A 38 -15.09 14.72 8.43
C PRO A 38 -14.45 13.48 7.77
N GLY A 39 -14.89 13.16 6.56
CA GLY A 39 -14.49 11.91 5.89
C GLY A 39 -15.35 10.69 6.26
N GLN A 40 -16.42 10.86 7.04
CA GLN A 40 -17.41 9.80 7.34
C GLN A 40 -16.75 8.55 7.95
N GLY A 41 -15.83 8.76 8.89
CA GLY A 41 -15.06 7.70 9.54
C GLY A 41 -13.89 7.13 8.71
N THR A 42 -13.70 7.58 7.46
CA THR A 42 -12.56 7.16 6.63
C THR A 42 -11.31 8.01 6.88
N VAL A 43 -10.15 7.37 6.85
CA VAL A 43 -8.84 7.99 7.05
C VAL A 43 -8.22 8.31 5.69
N SER A 44 -7.57 9.46 5.54
CA SER A 44 -6.86 9.78 4.28
C SER A 44 -5.65 8.85 4.11
N THR A 45 -5.35 8.40 2.89
CA THR A 45 -4.12 7.64 2.63
C THR A 45 -2.86 8.46 2.90
N ASP A 46 -2.94 9.78 2.83
CA ASP A 46 -1.81 10.68 3.13
C ASP A 46 -1.46 10.74 4.62
N GLU A 47 -2.39 10.35 5.49
CA GLU A 47 -2.17 10.24 6.94
C GLU A 47 -1.55 8.88 7.34
N VAL A 48 -1.41 7.95 6.38
CA VAL A 48 -0.85 6.63 6.63
C VAL A 48 0.67 6.70 6.65
N VAL A 49 1.27 6.49 7.82
CA VAL A 49 2.73 6.44 7.97
C VAL A 49 3.32 5.18 7.34
N GLY A 50 2.66 4.03 7.48
CA GLY A 50 3.13 2.77 6.92
C GLY A 50 2.41 1.54 7.47
N ARG A 51 2.83 0.36 7.00
CA ARG A 51 2.30 -0.95 7.40
C ARG A 51 3.13 -1.56 8.53
N ALA A 52 2.46 -2.17 9.51
CA ALA A 52 3.14 -3.01 10.50
C ALA A 52 3.70 -4.27 9.83
N VAL A 53 5.01 -4.51 9.99
CA VAL A 53 5.72 -5.62 9.33
C VAL A 53 6.36 -6.61 10.31
N VAL A 54 6.53 -6.23 11.58
CA VAL A 54 7.18 -7.04 12.60
C VAL A 54 6.52 -6.80 13.96
N VAL A 55 6.36 -7.85 14.73
CA VAL A 55 6.12 -7.82 16.17
C VAL A 55 7.49 -7.82 16.85
N ALA A 56 7.94 -6.65 17.31
CA ALA A 56 9.29 -6.51 17.88
C ALA A 56 9.36 -6.89 19.37
N TRP A 57 8.23 -6.87 20.09
CA TRP A 57 8.14 -7.13 21.52
C TRP A 57 6.86 -7.89 21.87
N PRO A 58 6.86 -8.78 22.89
CA PRO A 58 7.99 -9.23 23.72
C PRO A 58 8.99 -10.11 22.94
N LEU A 59 10.23 -10.20 23.42
CA LEU A 59 11.31 -10.95 22.72
C LEU A 59 10.93 -12.41 22.42
N GLY A 60 10.21 -13.07 23.33
CA GLY A 60 9.71 -14.45 23.13
C GLY A 60 8.53 -14.58 22.15
N ARG A 61 8.08 -13.47 21.55
CA ARG A 61 7.00 -13.40 20.55
C ARG A 61 7.44 -12.63 19.30
N TRP A 62 8.76 -12.53 19.07
CA TRP A 62 9.27 -11.90 17.87
C TRP A 62 8.77 -12.63 16.61
N ALA A 63 8.16 -11.89 15.69
CA ALA A 63 7.55 -12.45 14.49
C ALA A 63 7.46 -11.42 13.37
N THR A 64 7.44 -11.88 12.11
CA THR A 64 7.14 -11.04 10.94
C THR A 64 5.65 -11.07 10.62
N LEU A 65 5.13 -10.00 10.03
CA LEU A 65 3.75 -9.85 9.56
C LEU A 65 3.71 -9.85 8.02
N PRO A 66 3.73 -11.04 7.38
CA PRO A 66 3.65 -11.14 5.92
C PRO A 66 2.28 -10.67 5.42
N VAL A 67 2.22 -10.27 4.16
CA VAL A 67 0.93 -10.06 3.48
C VAL A 67 0.31 -11.44 3.24
N PRO A 68 -0.94 -11.69 3.64
CA PRO A 68 -1.64 -12.94 3.30
C PRO A 68 -1.88 -13.09 1.79
N ASP A 69 -1.80 -14.31 1.27
CA ASP A 69 -2.02 -14.65 -0.15
C ASP A 69 -3.38 -14.19 -0.69
N THR A 70 -4.38 -14.00 0.18
CA THR A 70 -5.68 -13.41 -0.18
C THR A 70 -5.56 -12.05 -0.88
N PHE A 71 -4.49 -11.30 -0.61
CA PHE A 71 -4.25 -10.01 -1.24
C PHE A 71 -3.55 -10.10 -2.59
N ASP A 72 -3.12 -11.29 -3.03
CA ASP A 72 -2.52 -11.51 -4.36
C ASP A 72 -3.56 -11.65 -5.48
N GLN A 73 -4.80 -11.28 -5.21
CA GLN A 73 -5.86 -11.31 -6.19
C GLN A 73 -5.56 -10.38 -7.39
N PRO A 74 -5.85 -10.81 -8.64
CA PRO A 74 -5.49 -10.07 -9.85
C PRO A 74 -5.94 -8.60 -9.87
N GLY A 75 -7.10 -8.29 -9.27
CA GLY A 75 -7.64 -6.93 -9.20
C GLY A 75 -6.86 -5.97 -8.30
N LEU A 76 -6.11 -6.47 -7.31
CA LEU A 76 -5.26 -5.64 -6.44
C LEU A 76 -3.85 -5.46 -7.02
N ASN A 77 -3.28 -6.53 -7.58
CA ASN A 77 -1.94 -6.52 -8.14
C ASN A 77 -1.79 -5.64 -9.39
N ALA A 78 -2.84 -5.54 -10.21
CA ALA A 78 -2.86 -4.66 -11.37
C ALA A 78 -2.70 -3.17 -10.99
N ALA A 79 -3.20 -2.74 -9.83
CA ALA A 79 -3.05 -1.37 -9.34
C ALA A 79 -1.61 -1.07 -8.88
N ALA A 80 -0.92 -2.05 -8.26
CA ALA A 80 0.47 -1.93 -7.83
C ALA A 80 1.47 -1.94 -9.00
N ALA A 81 1.15 -2.66 -10.09
CA ALA A 81 1.99 -2.77 -11.27
C ALA A 81 2.12 -1.45 -12.08
N MET A 82 1.29 -0.44 -11.79
CA MET A 82 1.35 0.88 -12.42
C MET A 82 2.37 1.83 -11.79
N ALA A 83 3.24 1.34 -10.89
CA ALA A 83 4.28 2.15 -10.27
C ALA A 83 5.24 2.77 -11.33
N PRO A 84 5.51 4.09 -11.27
CA PRO A 84 6.33 4.81 -12.26
C PRO A 84 7.75 4.25 -12.48
N ALA A 85 8.26 3.48 -11.51
CA ALA A 85 9.60 2.91 -11.55
C ALA A 85 9.84 1.99 -12.76
N ALA A 86 8.82 1.23 -13.21
CA ALA A 86 8.96 0.31 -14.34
C ALA A 86 9.17 1.03 -15.67
N LEU A 87 8.54 2.20 -15.86
CA LEU A 87 8.70 3.02 -17.06
C LEU A 87 10.07 3.74 -17.10
N GLY A 88 10.59 4.15 -15.94
CA GLY A 88 11.89 4.83 -15.84
C GLY A 88 13.06 3.97 -16.31
N VAL A 89 13.06 2.66 -15.99
CA VAL A 89 14.13 1.73 -16.37
C VAL A 89 14.11 1.44 -17.88
N ALA A 90 12.92 1.25 -18.47
CA ALA A 90 12.78 0.97 -19.90
C ALA A 90 13.23 2.15 -20.79
N GLY A 91 13.01 3.40 -20.35
CA GLY A 91 13.44 4.59 -21.09
C GLY A 91 14.93 4.94 -20.94
N ALA A 92 15.51 4.74 -19.74
CA ALA A 92 16.87 5.18 -19.46
C ALA A 92 17.95 4.23 -20.03
N VAL A 93 17.69 2.92 -20.04
CA VAL A 93 18.69 1.92 -20.46
C VAL A 93 19.13 2.08 -21.94
N PRO A 94 18.22 2.24 -22.92
CA PRO A 94 18.61 2.45 -24.31
C PRO A 94 19.42 3.74 -24.52
N LEU A 95 19.02 4.84 -23.86
CA LEU A 95 19.71 6.14 -23.95
C LEU A 95 21.12 6.09 -23.37
N VAL A 96 21.30 5.43 -22.22
CA VAL A 96 22.62 5.28 -21.58
C VAL A 96 23.53 4.40 -22.42
N LEU A 97 23.04 3.27 -22.95
CA LEU A 97 23.82 2.38 -23.82
C LEU A 97 24.21 3.08 -25.13
N TRP A 98 23.31 3.83 -25.75
CA TRP A 98 23.59 4.62 -26.95
C TRP A 98 24.63 5.71 -26.69
N ARG A 99 24.48 6.47 -25.60
CA ARG A 99 25.43 7.53 -25.21
C ARG A 99 26.82 6.96 -24.92
N ARG A 100 26.89 5.80 -24.26
CA ARG A 100 28.15 5.09 -23.97
C ARG A 100 28.84 4.60 -25.24
N ARG A 101 28.10 4.08 -26.24
CA ARG A 101 28.64 3.66 -27.54
C ARG A 101 29.19 4.84 -28.34
N ARG A 102 28.54 6.01 -28.32
CA ARG A 102 29.03 7.22 -29.01
C ARG A 102 30.37 7.73 -28.44
N LEU A 103 30.52 7.72 -27.12
CA LEU A 103 31.73 8.23 -26.45
C LEU A 103 32.95 7.31 -26.63
N THR A 104 32.74 6.01 -26.85
CA THR A 104 33.84 5.04 -27.06
C THR A 104 34.31 5.00 -28.52
N ALA A 105 33.40 5.20 -29.48
CA ALA A 105 33.76 5.25 -30.91
C ALA A 105 34.67 6.43 -31.30
N GLY A 106 34.67 7.52 -30.52
CA GLY A 106 35.53 8.68 -30.76
C GLY A 106 37.00 8.51 -30.31
N ARG A 107 37.35 7.40 -29.66
CA ARG A 107 38.67 7.22 -29.01
C ARG A 107 39.62 6.26 -29.75
N THR A 108 39.20 5.76 -30.91
CA THR A 108 39.97 4.77 -31.72
C THR A 108 40.36 5.32 -33.10
N ALA A 109 40.13 6.61 -33.36
CA ALA A 109 40.42 7.27 -34.64
C ALA A 109 41.52 8.35 -34.54
N GLY A 110 42.48 8.17 -33.62
CA GLY A 110 43.64 9.05 -33.45
C GLY A 110 44.94 8.26 -33.52
#